data_AF-A0A3A8YPP1-F1
#
_entry.id   AF-A0A3A8YPP1-F1
#
_cell.length_a   1.000
_cell.length_b   1.000
_cell.length_c   1.000
_cell.angle_alpha   90.00
_cell.angle_beta   90.00
_cell.angle_gamma   90.00
#
_symmetry.space_group_name_H-M   'P 1'
#
loop_
_entity.id
_entity.type
_entity.pdbx_description
1 polymer ?
#
loop_
_entity_poly.entity_id
_entity_poly.type
_entity_poly.pdbx_seq_one_letter_code
_entity_poly.pdbx_strand_id
1 'polypeptide(L)'
;MQNASSTTKQLYLFLTACSGNWRNSIYIKCQSDKDDPGYLLAADRDGQPVILAVQQFYQLTGMWIDPAECCGQLTEAGFEALYTQYLLWRLPAAEEHPLRRLCENTEVT
;
A
#
# COMPACT_ATOMS: atom_id res chain seq x y z
N MET A 1 -8.71 8.53 -13.21
CA MET A 1 -8.85 9.70 -12.32
C MET A 1 -9.50 9.20 -11.04
N GLN A 2 -8.76 9.14 -9.93
CA GLN A 2 -9.33 8.73 -8.64
C GLN A 2 -10.15 9.89 -8.06
N ASN A 3 -11.38 9.62 -7.60
CA ASN A 3 -12.21 10.63 -6.92
C ASN A 3 -11.63 10.93 -5.53
N ALA A 4 -11.62 12.20 -5.11
CA ALA A 4 -11.07 12.63 -3.81
C ALA A 4 -11.63 11.82 -2.61
N SER A 5 -12.89 11.39 -2.69
CA SER A 5 -13.54 10.53 -1.68
C SER A 5 -12.90 9.13 -1.56
N SER A 6 -12.42 8.56 -2.67
CA SER A 6 -11.75 7.25 -2.70
C SER A 6 -10.38 7.31 -2.05
N THR A 7 -9.62 8.36 -2.35
CA THR A 7 -8.26 8.58 -1.85
C THR A 7 -8.26 8.82 -0.32
N THR A 8 -9.21 9.59 0.20
CA THR A 8 -9.40 9.79 1.64
C THR A 8 -9.85 8.50 2.36
N LYS A 9 -10.75 7.72 1.76
CA LYS A 9 -11.16 6.40 2.30
C LYS A 9 -9.96 5.49 2.45
N GLN A 10 -9.08 5.43 1.46
CA GLN A 10 -7.90 4.59 1.49
C GLN A 10 -6.90 5.02 2.57
N LEU A 11 -6.67 6.32 2.74
CA LEU A 11 -5.86 6.83 3.86
C LEU A 11 -6.45 6.42 5.21
N TYR A 12 -7.77 6.51 5.37
CA TYR A 12 -8.44 6.08 6.60
C TYR A 12 -8.23 4.59 6.89
N LEU A 13 -8.37 3.73 5.87
CA LEU A 13 -8.15 2.29 6.02
C LEU A 13 -6.70 1.96 6.37
N PHE A 14 -5.75 2.61 5.68
CA PHE A 14 -4.32 2.47 5.97
C PHE A 14 -3.99 2.90 7.40
N LEU A 15 -4.44 4.09 7.82
CA LEU A 15 -4.20 4.59 9.16
C LEU A 15 -4.85 3.67 10.22
N THR A 16 -6.03 3.12 9.95
CA THR A 16 -6.65 2.14 10.84
C THR A 16 -5.77 0.88 10.96
N ALA A 17 -5.27 0.35 9.85
CA ALA A 17 -4.41 -0.83 9.83
C ALA A 17 -3.07 -0.61 10.55
N CYS A 18 -2.50 0.61 10.51
CA CYS A 18 -1.26 0.94 11.22
C CYS A 18 -1.47 1.58 12.60
N SER A 19 -2.67 1.46 13.20
CA SER A 19 -3.02 2.01 14.51
C SER A 19 -2.81 3.53 14.64
N GLY A 20 -3.07 4.26 13.56
CA GLY A 20 -2.95 5.71 13.46
C GLY A 20 -1.51 6.22 13.31
N ASN A 21 -0.50 5.34 13.34
CA ASN A 21 0.91 5.70 13.21
C ASN A 21 1.54 5.00 12.01
N TRP A 22 1.82 5.76 10.94
CA TRP A 22 2.42 5.23 9.72
C TRP A 22 3.78 4.56 9.96
N ARG A 23 4.50 4.89 11.05
CA ARG A 23 5.75 4.20 11.41
C ARG A 23 5.54 2.71 11.70
N ASN A 24 4.31 2.28 11.97
CA ASN A 24 3.95 0.87 12.12
C ASN A 24 3.72 0.15 10.77
N SER A 25 3.97 0.81 9.64
CA SER A 25 3.88 0.21 8.31
C SER A 25 5.24 -0.25 7.79
N ILE A 26 5.22 -1.13 6.81
CA ILE A 26 6.39 -1.57 6.05
C ILE A 26 6.48 -0.73 4.79
N TYR A 27 7.65 -0.12 4.55
CA TYR A 27 7.91 0.56 3.28
C TYR A 27 8.28 -0.46 2.20
N ILE A 28 7.62 -0.37 1.05
CA ILE A 28 7.92 -1.22 -0.11
C ILE A 28 8.64 -0.38 -1.16
N LYS A 29 9.88 -0.78 -1.46
CA LYS A 29 10.67 -0.21 -2.55
C LYS A 29 10.34 -0.90 -3.87
N CYS A 30 9.78 -0.15 -4.81
CA CYS A 30 9.59 -0.59 -6.19
C CYS A 30 10.87 -0.37 -7.00
N GLN A 31 11.05 -1.19 -8.05
CA GLN A 31 12.20 -1.04 -8.95
C GLN A 31 11.93 -0.09 -10.13
N SER A 32 10.66 0.18 -10.44
CA SER A 32 10.28 1.04 -11.55
C SER A 32 10.10 2.49 -11.13
N ASP A 33 10.68 3.42 -11.90
CA ASP A 33 10.49 4.88 -11.74
C ASP A 33 9.01 5.30 -11.80
N LYS A 34 8.13 4.48 -12.41
CA LYS A 34 6.68 4.75 -12.48
C LYS A 34 5.97 4.62 -11.14
N ASP A 35 6.58 3.88 -10.22
CA ASP A 35 6.05 3.57 -8.90
C ASP A 35 6.87 4.21 -7.79
N ASP A 36 7.76 5.15 -8.14
CA ASP A 36 8.44 6.00 -7.17
C ASP A 36 7.46 6.96 -6.47
N PRO A 37 7.66 7.24 -5.17
CA PRO A 37 8.76 6.78 -4.32
C PRO A 37 8.43 5.46 -3.59
N GLY A 38 7.49 4.64 -4.07
CA GLY A 38 7.09 3.37 -3.48
C GLY A 38 5.76 3.41 -2.73
N TYR A 39 5.53 2.36 -1.94
CA TYR A 39 4.27 2.13 -1.23
C TYR A 39 4.49 1.88 0.27
N LEU A 40 3.45 2.14 1.05
CA LEU A 40 3.33 1.72 2.44
C LEU A 40 2.40 0.50 2.50
N LEU A 41 2.80 -0.49 3.31
CA LEU A 41 2.03 -1.69 3.60
C LEU A 41 1.72 -1.74 5.09
N ALA A 42 0.43 -1.87 5.41
CA ALA A 42 -0.03 -2.34 6.70
C ALA A 42 -0.88 -3.60 6.50
N ALA A 43 -1.05 -4.40 7.54
CA ALA A 43 -2.01 -5.50 7.54
C ALA A 43 -3.27 -5.06 8.29
N ASP A 44 -4.45 -5.32 7.74
CA ASP A 44 -5.70 -5.11 8.47
C ASP A 44 -5.90 -6.19 9.56
N ARG A 45 -7.06 -6.13 10.24
CA ARG A 45 -7.41 -7.06 11.32
C ARG A 45 -7.46 -8.53 10.88
N ASP A 46 -7.65 -8.78 9.59
CA ASP A 46 -7.79 -10.11 8.99
C ASP A 46 -6.45 -10.55 8.33
N GLY A 47 -5.40 -9.74 8.47
CA GLY A 47 -4.08 -9.99 7.88
C GLY A 47 -4.00 -9.65 6.38
N GLN A 48 -5.00 -8.97 5.81
CA GLN A 48 -4.99 -8.58 4.40
C GLN A 48 -4.08 -7.36 4.19
N PRO A 49 -3.36 -7.28 3.05
CA PRO A 49 -2.49 -6.15 2.77
C PRO A 49 -3.31 -4.91 2.43
N VAL A 50 -3.10 -3.85 3.21
CA VAL A 50 -3.60 -2.49 2.93
C VAL A 50 -2.44 -1.68 2.36
N ILE A 51 -2.53 -1.35 1.09
CA ILE A 51 -1.49 -0.64 0.34
C ILE A 51 -1.89 0.83 0.20
N LEU A 52 -0.93 1.74 0.39
CA LEU A 52 -1.07 3.17 0.11
C LEU A 52 0.19 3.69 -0.56
N ALA A 53 0.07 4.39 -1.69
CA ALA A 53 1.22 5.01 -2.33
C ALA A 53 1.81 6.12 -1.43
N VAL A 54 3.14 6.19 -1.30
CA VAL A 54 3.81 7.24 -0.51
C VAL A 54 3.46 8.63 -1.04
N GLN A 55 3.40 8.78 -2.36
CA GLN A 55 2.98 10.03 -3.00
C GLN A 55 1.56 10.46 -2.58
N GLN A 56 0.64 9.50 -2.49
CA GLN A 56 -0.74 9.75 -2.07
C GLN A 56 -0.83 10.13 -0.58
N PHE A 57 -0.04 9.47 0.27
CA PHE A 57 0.08 9.82 1.68
C PHE A 57 0.57 11.27 1.84
N TYR A 58 1.62 11.66 1.11
CA TYR A 58 2.13 13.03 1.13
C TYR A 58 1.08 14.04 0.67
N GLN A 59 0.37 13.77 -0.44
CA GLN A 59 -0.66 14.68 -0.96
C GLN A 59 -1.80 14.94 0.02
N LEU A 60 -2.18 13.93 0.83
CA LEU A 60 -3.28 14.07 1.79
C LEU A 60 -2.85 14.63 3.14
N THR A 61 -1.60 14.41 3.56
CA THR A 61 -1.15 14.73 4.93
C THR A 61 -0.11 15.85 4.99
N GLY A 62 0.54 16.17 3.86
CA GLY A 62 1.72 17.04 3.80
C GLY A 62 2.99 16.43 4.39
N MET A 63 2.96 15.17 4.84
CA MET A 63 4.08 14.52 5.50
C MET A 63 4.84 13.62 4.53
N TRP A 64 6.15 13.86 4.42
CA TRP A 64 7.03 12.99 3.66
C TRP A 64 7.47 11.79 4.50
N ILE A 65 7.60 10.63 3.87
CA ILE A 65 8.01 9.40 4.53
C ILE A 65 9.52 9.25 4.45
N ASP A 66 10.15 9.05 5.60
CA ASP A 66 11.48 8.44 5.68
C ASP A 66 11.32 6.92 5.83
N PRO A 67 11.75 6.11 4.85
CA PRO A 67 11.69 4.65 4.94
C PRO A 67 12.38 4.05 6.17
N ALA A 68 13.37 4.75 6.76
CA ALA A 68 14.06 4.28 7.95
C ALA A 68 13.21 4.36 9.23
N GLU A 69 12.16 5.19 9.23
CA GLU A 69 11.23 5.31 10.37
C GLU A 69 10.08 4.30 10.32
N CYS A 70 9.94 3.57 9.22
CA CYS A 70 8.99 2.47 9.09
C CYS A 70 9.45 1.26 9.93
N CYS A 71 8.51 0.43 10.39
CA CYS A 71 8.81 -0.73 11.22
C CYS A 71 9.54 -1.85 10.46
N GLY A 72 9.55 -1.76 9.13
CA GLY A 72 10.30 -2.61 8.25
C GLY A 72 10.38 -2.05 6.84
N GLN A 73 11.21 -2.69 6.03
CA GLN A 73 11.31 -2.43 4.60
C GLN A 73 11.23 -3.76 3.85
N LEU A 74 10.63 -3.71 2.66
CA LEU A 74 10.42 -4.88 1.82
C LEU A 74 10.67 -4.51 0.36
N THR A 75 11.17 -5.47 -0.41
CA THR A 75 11.24 -5.33 -1.87
C THR A 75 9.90 -5.74 -2.48
N GLU A 76 9.61 -5.25 -3.67
CA GLU A 76 8.45 -5.68 -4.45
C GLU A 76 8.34 -7.22 -4.56
N ALA A 77 9.42 -7.90 -4.95
CA ALA A 77 9.48 -9.36 -5.01
C ALA A 77 9.23 -10.03 -3.64
N GLY A 78 9.70 -9.40 -2.55
CA GLY A 78 9.42 -9.87 -1.20
C GLY A 78 7.94 -9.78 -0.83
N PHE A 79 7.27 -8.70 -1.25
CA PHE A 79 5.82 -8.55 -1.09
C PHE A 79 5.06 -9.62 -1.86
N GLU A 80 5.40 -9.84 -3.14
CA GLU A 80 4.76 -10.86 -3.97
C GLU A 80 4.94 -12.26 -3.40
N ALA A 81 6.12 -12.58 -2.88
CA ALA A 81 6.39 -13.85 -2.22
C ALA A 81 5.58 -14.03 -0.93
N LEU A 82 5.47 -12.99 -0.08
CA LEU A 82 4.69 -13.05 1.16
C LEU A 82 3.19 -13.19 0.92
N TYR A 83 2.66 -12.51 -0.10
CA TYR A 83 1.23 -12.47 -0.39
C TYR A 83 0.81 -13.33 -1.59
N THR A 84 1.64 -14.27 -2.05
CA THR A 84 1.38 -15.04 -3.28
C THR A 84 -0.02 -15.64 -3.34
N GLN A 85 -0.47 -16.30 -2.27
CA GLN A 85 -1.81 -16.91 -2.21
C GLN A 85 -2.93 -15.87 -2.24
N TYR A 86 -2.76 -14.76 -1.53
CA TYR A 86 -3.72 -13.65 -1.52
C TYR A 86 -3.84 -13.02 -2.92
N LEU A 87 -2.72 -12.78 -3.59
CA LEU A 87 -2.68 -12.21 -4.93
C LEU A 87 -3.35 -13.14 -5.95
N LEU A 88 -3.08 -14.45 -5.89
CA LEU A 88 -3.72 -15.44 -6.75
C LEU A 88 -5.26 -15.42 -6.67
N TRP A 89 -5.83 -15.18 -5.48
CA TRP A 89 -7.28 -15.14 -5.28
C TRP A 89 -7.92 -13.79 -5.60
N ARG A 90 -7.21 -12.68 -5.35
CA ARG A 90 -7.78 -11.33 -5.43
C ARG A 90 -7.48 -10.62 -6.76
N LEU A 91 -6.40 -10.98 -7.42
CA LEU A 91 -5.96 -10.38 -8.68
C LEU A 91 -5.80 -11.50 -9.74
N PRO A 92 -6.89 -11.88 -10.44
CA PRO A 92 -6.77 -12.78 -11.57
C PRO A 92 -5.83 -12.15 -12.61
N ALA A 93 -4.91 -12.96 -13.16
CA ALA A 93 -3.78 -12.52 -13.97
C ALA A 93 -4.20 -11.51 -15.06
N ALA A 94 -3.98 -10.23 -14.76
CA ALA A 94 -4.06 -9.12 -15.68
C ALA A 94 -2.79 -8.30 -15.49
N GLU A 95 -2.26 -7.79 -16.60
CA GLU A 95 -0.89 -7.28 -16.84
C GLU A 95 -0.42 -6.10 -15.97
N GLU A 96 -1.13 -5.76 -14.90
CA GLU A 96 -0.85 -4.60 -14.05
C GLU A 96 -0.18 -4.96 -12.73
N HIS A 97 0.69 -4.06 -12.29
CA HIS A 97 1.50 -4.20 -11.08
C HIS A 97 0.62 -4.41 -9.83
N PRO A 98 0.83 -5.48 -9.04
CA PRO A 98 -0.04 -5.85 -7.92
C PRO A 98 -0.25 -4.74 -6.88
N LEU A 99 0.82 -4.02 -6.51
CA LEU A 99 0.75 -2.91 -5.55
C LEU A 99 -0.14 -1.78 -6.04
N ARG A 100 -0.05 -1.42 -7.33
CA ARG A 100 -0.90 -0.39 -7.94
C ARG A 100 -2.36 -0.82 -7.90
N ARG A 101 -2.66 -2.06 -8.27
CA ARG A 101 -4.03 -2.61 -8.22
C ARG A 101 -4.60 -2.62 -6.82
N LEU A 102 -3.84 -3.05 -5.82
CA LEU A 102 -4.28 -3.03 -4.42
C LEU A 102 -4.41 -1.61 -3.86
N CYS A 103 -3.60 -0.67 -4.36
CA CYS A 103 -3.71 0.74 -4.04
C CYS A 103 -4.98 1.37 -4.67
N GLU A 104 -5.54 0.80 -5.74
CA GLU A 104 -6.73 1.34 -6.41
C GLU A 104 -8.03 0.63 -5.98
N ASN A 105 -7.96 -0.68 -5.72
CA ASN A 105 -9.12 -1.50 -5.37
C ASN A 105 -9.44 -1.40 -3.87
N THR A 106 -10.27 -0.42 -3.51
CA THR A 106 -10.86 -0.30 -2.16
C THR A 106 -12.34 -0.75 -2.15
N GLU A 107 -12.66 -1.84 -2.85
CA GLU A 107 -13.97 -2.49 -2.72
C GLU A 107 -13.94 -3.41 -1.51
N VAL A 108 -14.67 -3.01 -0.48
CA VAL A 108 -14.89 -3.81 0.73
C VAL A 108 -15.94 -4.87 0.35
N THR A 109 -15.52 -6.13 0.27
CA THR A 109 -16.46 -7.27 0.38
C THR A 109 -17.02 -7.33 1.79
#